data_AF-A0AAV5TN82-F1
#
_entry.id   AF-A0AAV5TN82-F1
#
_cell.length_a   1.000
_cell.length_b   1.000
_cell.length_c   1.000
_cell.angle_alpha   90.00
_cell.angle_beta   90.00
_cell.angle_gamma   90.00
#
_symmetry.space_group_name_H-M   'P 1'
#
loop_
_entity.id
_entity.type
_entity.pdbx_description
1 polymer ?
#
loop_
_entity_poly.entity_id
_entity_poly.type
_entity_poly.pdbx_seq_one_letter_code
_entity_poly.pdbx_strand_id
1 'polypeptide(L)'
;MVSSLLSTADLTSSIPDNTRRLADKVAITRNYVDIETHKVFYMDAVPPSGNFTKGVILLLHGQSFTSSTWCEHDNISILAASGYRCIAPDLPGSGKTEGDSIQLRRDRISSLP
;
A
#
# COMPACT_ATOMS: atom_id res chain seq x y z
N MET A 1 -30.84 11.47 2.06
CA MET A 1 -29.50 12.05 1.80
C MET A 1 -28.50 11.12 2.47
N VAL A 2 -27.65 10.43 1.71
CA VAL A 2 -26.62 9.55 2.28
C VAL A 2 -25.46 10.42 2.76
N SER A 3 -25.20 10.43 4.07
CA SER A 3 -24.04 11.14 4.63
C SER A 3 -22.77 10.43 4.18
N SER A 4 -21.80 11.20 3.66
CA SER A 4 -20.49 10.66 3.28
C SER A 4 -19.75 10.18 4.53
N LEU A 5 -19.15 8.99 4.51
CA LEU A 5 -18.33 8.47 5.60
C LEU A 5 -17.16 9.42 5.95
N LEU A 6 -16.67 10.19 4.98
CA LEU A 6 -15.63 11.20 5.21
C LEU A 6 -16.12 12.34 6.11
N SER A 7 -17.41 12.72 6.02
CA SER A 7 -17.98 13.79 6.85
C SER A 7 -18.14 13.39 8.32
N THR A 8 -18.12 12.08 8.62
CA THR A 8 -18.27 11.53 9.97
C THR A 8 -16.98 10.97 10.54
N ALA A 9 -15.90 10.94 9.77
CA ALA A 9 -14.62 10.40 10.21
C ALA A 9 -13.89 11.41 11.12
N ASP A 10 -13.53 10.98 12.32
CA ASP A 10 -12.67 11.77 13.21
C ASP A 10 -11.19 11.55 12.85
N LEU A 11 -10.64 12.50 12.10
CA LEU A 11 -9.24 12.53 11.69
C LEU A 11 -8.31 13.15 12.76
N THR A 12 -8.85 13.62 13.89
CA THR A 12 -8.09 14.25 14.97
C THR A 12 -7.73 13.27 16.08
N SER A 13 -8.47 12.16 16.17
CA SER A 13 -8.17 11.08 17.11
C SER A 13 -6.78 10.49 16.86
N SER A 14 -6.00 10.32 17.93
CA SER A 14 -4.70 9.66 17.84
C SER A 14 -4.89 8.17 17.56
N ILE A 15 -3.96 7.56 16.82
CA ILE A 15 -3.93 6.09 16.67
C ILE A 15 -3.94 5.43 18.06
N PRO A 16 -4.75 4.38 18.31
CA PRO A 16 -4.77 3.69 19.60
C PRO A 16 -3.41 3.11 20.03
N ASP A 17 -3.08 3.18 21.32
CA ASP A 17 -1.77 2.72 21.85
C ASP A 17 -1.53 1.22 21.65
N ASN A 18 -2.59 0.40 21.74
CA ASN A 18 -2.49 -1.03 21.45
C ASN A 18 -2.11 -1.28 19.98
N THR A 19 -2.64 -0.50 19.04
CA THR A 19 -2.28 -0.57 17.61
C THR A 19 -0.81 -0.20 17.42
N ARG A 20 -0.33 0.88 18.06
CA ARG A 20 1.09 1.27 18.01
C ARG A 20 2.01 0.15 18.50
N ARG A 21 1.71 -0.44 19.67
CA ARG A 21 2.50 -1.56 20.22
C ARG A 21 2.46 -2.83 19.36
N LEU A 22 1.36 -3.06 18.66
CA LEU A 22 1.24 -4.19 17.74
C LEU A 22 1.97 -3.93 16.43
N ALA A 23 2.10 -2.67 15.99
CA ALA A 23 2.83 -2.29 14.79
C ALA A 23 4.31 -2.69 14.87
N ASP A 24 4.92 -2.56 16.05
CA ASP A 24 6.30 -3.02 16.31
C ASP A 24 6.50 -4.53 16.09
N LYS A 25 5.41 -5.31 16.13
CA LYS A 25 5.40 -6.77 15.95
C LYS A 25 5.01 -7.19 14.54
N VAL A 26 4.66 -6.24 13.66
CA VAL A 26 4.30 -6.55 12.28
C VAL A 26 5.55 -6.95 11.50
N ALA A 27 5.52 -8.16 10.93
CA ALA A 27 6.53 -8.58 9.98
C ALA A 27 6.18 -8.06 8.58
N ILE A 28 7.11 -7.28 8.01
CA ILE A 28 7.02 -6.83 6.61
C ILE A 28 7.96 -7.70 5.79
N THR A 29 7.38 -8.53 4.92
CA THR A 29 8.13 -9.35 3.97
C THR A 29 8.33 -8.61 2.66
N ARG A 30 9.43 -8.92 1.97
CA ARG A 30 9.81 -8.29 0.70
C ARG A 30 9.98 -9.39 -0.32
N ASN A 31 9.19 -9.35 -1.38
CA ASN A 31 9.12 -10.41 -2.37
C ASN A 31 9.09 -9.85 -3.79
N TYR A 32 9.20 -10.75 -4.75
CA TYR A 32 9.02 -10.46 -6.17
C TYR A 32 7.91 -11.33 -6.73
N VAL A 33 7.25 -10.83 -7.77
CA VAL A 33 6.31 -11.60 -8.59
C VAL A 33 6.55 -11.27 -10.05
N ASP A 34 6.64 -12.29 -10.88
CA ASP A 34 6.75 -12.13 -12.33
C ASP A 34 5.34 -11.86 -12.90
N ILE A 35 5.18 -10.71 -13.57
CA ILE A 35 3.95 -10.28 -14.23
C ILE A 35 4.31 -9.86 -15.66
N GLU A 36 3.88 -10.66 -16.63
CA GLU A 36 4.21 -10.45 -18.05
C GLU A 36 5.72 -10.30 -18.28
N THR A 37 6.16 -9.11 -18.67
CA THR A 37 7.58 -8.77 -18.95
C THR A 37 8.30 -8.15 -17.75
N HIS A 38 7.63 -8.06 -16.59
CA HIS A 38 8.13 -7.34 -15.42
C HIS A 38 8.31 -8.28 -14.24
N LYS A 39 9.39 -8.05 -13.49
CA LYS A 39 9.61 -8.70 -12.20
C LYS A 39 9.34 -7.68 -11.11
N VAL A 40 8.11 -7.70 -10.61
CA VAL A 40 7.56 -6.67 -9.73
C VAL A 40 7.99 -6.93 -8.30
N PHE A 41 8.69 -5.97 -7.71
CA PHE A 41 8.97 -5.95 -6.28
C PHE A 41 7.72 -5.53 -5.53
N TYR A 42 7.45 -6.19 -4.40
CA TYR A 42 6.42 -5.74 -3.47
C TYR A 42 6.76 -6.06 -2.03
N MET A 43 6.17 -5.27 -1.14
CA MET A 43 6.15 -5.54 0.29
C MET A 43 4.79 -6.06 0.73
N ASP A 44 4.80 -7.01 1.65
CA ASP A 44 3.61 -7.64 2.20
C ASP A 44 3.70 -7.63 3.73
N ALA A 45 2.77 -6.91 4.36
CA ALA A 45 2.61 -6.84 5.80
C ALA A 45 1.29 -7.52 6.19
N VAL A 46 1.41 -8.59 6.97
CA VAL A 46 0.26 -9.37 7.46
C VAL A 46 -0.03 -8.96 8.89
N PRO A 47 -1.31 -8.91 9.32
CA PRO A 47 -1.66 -8.67 10.72
C PRO A 47 -0.93 -9.65 11.66
N PRO A 48 -0.50 -9.20 12.86
CA PRO A 48 0.13 -10.07 13.85
C PRO A 48 -0.77 -11.25 14.24
N SER A 49 -0.15 -12.39 14.59
CA SER A 49 -0.82 -13.66 14.89
C SER A 49 -1.98 -13.51 15.89
N GLY A 50 -3.12 -14.13 15.60
CA GLY A 50 -4.32 -14.09 16.45
C GLY A 50 -5.41 -13.11 15.99
N ASN A 51 -5.13 -12.28 14.98
CA ASN A 51 -6.14 -11.41 14.37
C ASN A 51 -6.63 -11.97 13.03
N PHE A 52 -7.95 -12.01 12.81
CA PHE A 52 -8.53 -12.23 11.49
C PHE A 52 -8.26 -11.02 10.58
N THR A 53 -7.89 -11.27 9.32
CA THR A 53 -7.71 -10.20 8.34
C THR A 53 -9.05 -9.57 7.99
N LYS A 54 -9.25 -8.30 8.34
CA LYS A 54 -10.45 -7.52 8.03
C LYS A 54 -10.61 -7.25 6.54
N GLY A 55 -9.49 -7.18 5.82
CA GLY A 55 -9.43 -6.94 4.39
C GLY A 55 -7.99 -6.74 3.90
N VAL A 56 -7.84 -6.54 2.59
CA VAL A 56 -6.55 -6.25 1.95
C VAL A 56 -6.54 -4.81 1.48
N ILE A 57 -5.46 -4.08 1.77
CA ILE A 57 -5.21 -2.72 1.30
C ILE A 57 -4.04 -2.77 0.31
N LEU A 58 -4.26 -2.26 -0.90
CA LEU A 58 -3.23 -2.05 -1.91
C LEU A 58 -2.73 -0.62 -1.83
N LEU A 59 -1.45 -0.43 -1.53
CA LEU A 59 -0.81 0.88 -1.36
C LEU A 59 0.02 1.23 -2.60
N LEU A 60 -0.54 2.06 -3.47
CA LEU A 60 0.15 2.55 -4.66
C LEU A 60 0.88 3.86 -4.36
N HIS A 61 2.13 3.97 -4.80
CA HIS A 61 2.93 5.18 -4.65
C HIS A 61 2.78 6.11 -5.88
N GLY A 62 3.13 7.39 -5.70
CA GLY A 62 3.24 8.34 -6.81
C GLY A 62 4.57 8.20 -7.58
N GLN A 63 4.69 8.85 -8.73
CA GLN A 63 5.82 8.70 -9.66
C GLN A 63 7.20 8.97 -9.03
N SER A 64 7.31 9.90 -8.07
CA SER A 64 8.57 10.26 -7.42
C SER A 64 8.89 9.42 -6.17
N PHE A 65 8.07 8.42 -5.86
CA PHE A 65 8.15 7.62 -4.65
C PHE A 65 8.28 6.14 -4.99
N THR A 66 8.44 5.30 -3.97
CA THR A 66 8.42 3.84 -4.11
C THR A 66 7.58 3.24 -2.98
N SER A 67 7.42 1.92 -2.99
CA SER A 67 6.80 1.20 -1.88
C SER A 67 7.51 1.47 -0.54
N SER A 68 8.83 1.76 -0.52
CA SER A 68 9.58 2.06 0.72
C SER A 68 9.02 3.23 1.51
N THR A 69 8.43 4.21 0.82
CA THR A 69 7.83 5.40 1.43
C THR A 69 6.72 5.03 2.42
N TRP A 70 6.03 3.91 2.21
CA TRP A 70 5.00 3.41 3.14
C TRP A 70 5.59 2.79 4.43
N CYS A 71 6.85 2.36 4.40
CA CYS A 71 7.57 1.84 5.57
C CYS A 71 8.24 2.95 6.38
N GLU A 72 8.76 3.99 5.72
CA GLU A 72 9.51 5.09 6.36
C GLU A 72 8.70 5.87 7.41
N HIS A 73 7.37 5.78 7.34
CA HIS A 73 6.44 6.44 8.26
C HIS A 73 5.56 5.47 9.07
N ASP A 74 5.96 4.19 9.18
CA ASP A 74 5.21 3.13 9.86
C ASP A 74 3.76 2.91 9.37
N ASN A 75 3.38 3.48 8.23
CA ASN A 75 2.01 3.42 7.70
C ASN A 75 1.57 1.98 7.46
N ILE A 76 2.44 1.17 6.85
CA ILE A 76 2.12 -0.23 6.54
C ILE A 76 1.94 -1.08 7.81
N SER A 77 2.76 -0.83 8.83
CA SER A 77 2.73 -1.55 10.12
C SER A 77 1.50 -1.17 10.94
N ILE A 78 1.13 0.11 10.96
CA ILE A 78 -0.07 0.57 11.68
C ILE A 78 -1.35 0.00 11.06
N LEU A 79 -1.44 -0.05 9.73
CA LEU A 79 -2.59 -0.65 9.03
C LEU A 79 -2.65 -2.17 9.26
N ALA A 80 -1.50 -2.85 9.24
CA ALA A 80 -1.41 -4.27 9.57
C ALA A 80 -1.81 -4.59 11.01
N ALA A 81 -1.30 -3.83 11.97
CA ALA A 81 -1.71 -3.91 13.37
C ALA A 81 -3.19 -3.62 13.58
N SER A 82 -3.79 -2.77 12.74
CA SER A 82 -5.23 -2.48 12.74
C SER A 82 -6.08 -3.62 12.15
N GLY A 83 -5.45 -4.66 11.60
CA GLY A 83 -6.10 -5.89 11.12
C GLY A 83 -6.22 -6.00 9.60
N TYR A 84 -5.53 -5.16 8.82
CA TYR A 84 -5.55 -5.23 7.35
C TYR A 84 -4.27 -5.85 6.80
N ARG A 85 -4.35 -6.72 5.81
CA ARG A 85 -3.12 -7.10 5.08
C ARG A 85 -2.78 -5.97 4.11
N CYS A 86 -1.54 -5.52 4.12
CA CYS A 86 -1.10 -4.43 3.26
C CYS A 86 -0.13 -4.95 2.20
N ILE A 87 -0.45 -4.70 0.94
CA ILE A 87 0.42 -5.01 -0.21
C ILE A 87 0.88 -3.69 -0.82
N ALA A 88 2.19 -3.49 -0.94
CA ALA A 88 2.78 -2.27 -1.49
C ALA A 88 3.77 -2.65 -2.61
N PRO A 89 3.34 -2.69 -3.87
CA PRO A 89 4.22 -2.94 -5.01
C PRO A 89 4.98 -1.69 -5.42
N ASP A 90 6.17 -1.87 -5.99
CA ASP A 90 6.83 -0.86 -6.80
C ASP A 90 6.27 -0.92 -8.23
N LEU A 91 5.73 0.20 -8.72
CA LEU A 91 5.19 0.29 -10.07
C LEU A 91 6.31 0.18 -11.12
N PRO A 92 6.01 -0.29 -12.36
CA PRO A 92 7.00 -0.43 -13.42
C PRO A 92 7.85 0.83 -13.65
N GLY A 93 9.16 0.65 -13.73
CA GLY A 93 10.12 1.75 -13.85
C GLY A 93 10.39 2.51 -12.55
N SER A 94 9.93 2.02 -11.40
CA SER A 94 10.17 2.60 -10.09
C SER A 94 10.79 1.58 -9.12
N GLY A 95 11.53 2.10 -8.13
CA GLY A 95 12.06 1.31 -7.02
C GLY A 95 12.88 0.11 -7.47
N LYS A 96 12.47 -1.08 -7.01
CA LYS A 96 13.16 -2.36 -7.24
C LYS A 96 12.47 -3.25 -8.28
N THR A 97 11.40 -2.77 -8.92
CA THR A 97 10.73 -3.50 -10.00
C THR A 97 11.59 -3.47 -11.26
N GLU A 98 11.88 -4.64 -11.81
CA GLU A 98 12.62 -4.79 -13.06
C GLU A 98 11.65 -4.79 -14.26
N GLY A 99 12.06 -4.17 -15.36
CA GLY A 99 11.27 -4.04 -16.59
C GLY A 99 11.00 -2.58 -16.98
N ASP A 100 10.53 -2.37 -18.20
CA ASP A 100 10.36 -1.03 -18.75
C ASP A 100 9.27 -0.23 -18.04
N SER A 101 9.48 1.08 -17.91
CA SER A 101 8.43 1.97 -17.42
C SER A 101 7.23 1.94 -18.38
N ILE A 102 6.02 1.97 -17.82
CA ILE A 102 4.83 2.11 -18.65
C ILE A 102 4.82 3.53 -19.20
N GLN A 103 5.13 3.68 -20.48
CA GLN A 103 4.96 4.96 -21.17
C GLN A 103 3.47 5.28 -21.22
N LEU A 104 3.10 6.47 -20.76
CA LEU A 104 1.77 7.01 -21.01
C LEU A 104 1.59 7.12 -22.53
N ARG A 105 0.78 6.22 -23.08
CA ARG A 105 0.26 6.33 -24.45
C ARG A 105 -0.53 7.63 -24.57
N ARG A 106 0.13 8.69 -25.07
CA ARG A 106 -0.46 10.03 -25.29
C ARG A 106 -1.63 10.01 -26.27
N ASP A 107 -1.68 8.97 -27.10
CA ASP A 107 -2.68 8.68 -28.13
C ASP A 107 -4.09 8.38 -27.59
N ARG A 108 -4.28 8.13 -26.28
CA ARG A 108 -5.62 7.89 -25.68
C ARG A 108 -6.29 9.10 -25.04
N ILE A 109 -5.61 10.23 -24.89
CA ILE A 109 -6.22 11.46 -24.33
C ILE A 109 -6.92 12.25 -25.44
N SER A 110 -6.46 12.14 -26.69
CA SER A 110 -7.08 12.79 -27.86
C SER A 110 -8.33 12.07 -28.40
N SER A 111 -8.78 11.00 -27.76
CA SER A 111 -9.93 10.20 -28.19
C SER A 111 -11.10 10.19 -27.19
N LEU A 112 -11.07 11.06 -26.17
CA LEU A 112 -12.24 11.31 -25.33
C LEU A 112 -13.07 12.43 -25.98
N PRO A 113 -14.38 12.21 -26.23
CA PRO A 113 -15.28 13.22 -26.80
C PRO A 113 -15.47 14.43 -25.88
#